data_AF-A0A7U6KSY6-F1
#
_entry.id   AF-A0A7U6KSY6-F1
#
_cell.length_a   1.000
_cell.length_b   1.000
_cell.length_c   1.000
_cell.angle_alpha   90.00
_cell.angle_beta   90.00
_cell.angle_gamma   90.00
#
_symmetry.space_group_name_H-M   'P 1'
#
loop_
_entity.id
_entity.type
_entity.pdbx_description
1 polymer ?
#
loop_
_entity_poly.entity_id
_entity_poly.type
_entity_poly.pdbx_seq_one_letter_code
_entity_poly.pdbx_strand_id
1 'polypeptide(L)'
;MAVRDALDLNEKIEFKRNNERYEFLHWGRNAFENFVVVPPATGIVHQVNLEYLARVVMAADVDGELTAYPDTVFGTDSHTTMINGIGVLGWGVGGIEAEAAMLGQPSSMLIPQVVGFELTGKLSEGVTATDLVLRVVEMLRAHGVVGKFVEFYGEGLHQMPLADRATIANMSPEYGATCGIFPIDQMAIDYLRLSGRDEAQIELVEKYAKAQGLWHDADTPAATYSSKLELDLSSVQPALAGPNLPQQRINLSDMHEKFGETLEKMTKDRKSEVEGKVRFDQEGGEQEQAEHLAAEPKIDVDTETDDSKGYQPANNVFSSVNIDEKEHKLRDGSVVIAAITSCTNTSNPAVMIGAGLVDKRPLPKALKAKPWVKTSLAPGSKVVTDYLEKPN
;
A
#
# COMPACT_ATOMS: atom_id res chain seq x y z
N MET A 1 -16.76 16.97 -7.17
CA MET A 1 -17.98 16.13 -7.24
C MET A 1 -17.57 14.82 -7.88
N ALA A 2 -17.84 13.65 -7.28
CA ALA A 2 -17.45 12.38 -7.91
C ALA A 2 -18.19 12.22 -9.25
N VAL A 3 -17.43 12.10 -10.34
CA VAL A 3 -17.96 11.89 -11.68
C VAL A 3 -18.50 10.45 -11.73
N ARG A 4 -19.83 10.29 -11.81
CA ARG A 4 -20.54 9.00 -11.61
C ARG A 4 -20.12 7.92 -12.61
N ASP A 5 -19.62 8.31 -13.77
CA ASP A 5 -19.14 7.47 -14.87
C ASP A 5 -17.60 7.43 -14.97
N ALA A 6 -16.87 7.95 -13.98
CA ALA A 6 -15.41 8.03 -14.04
C ALA A 6 -14.73 6.67 -14.25
N LEU A 7 -15.23 5.61 -13.60
CA LEU A 7 -14.69 4.26 -13.73
C LEU A 7 -14.81 3.77 -15.18
N ASP A 8 -16.02 3.79 -15.74
CA ASP A 8 -16.30 3.37 -17.11
C ASP A 8 -15.51 4.20 -18.15
N LEU A 9 -15.39 5.52 -17.94
CA LEU A 9 -14.57 6.37 -18.80
C LEU A 9 -13.09 5.99 -18.76
N ASN A 10 -12.55 5.73 -17.57
CA ASN A 10 -11.15 5.34 -17.40
C ASN A 10 -10.87 3.97 -18.02
N GLU A 11 -11.77 2.99 -17.83
CA GLU A 11 -11.66 1.66 -18.44
C GLU A 11 -11.68 1.74 -19.97
N LYS A 12 -12.58 2.54 -20.56
CA LYS A 12 -12.62 2.78 -22.02
C LYS A 12 -11.32 3.36 -22.54
N ILE A 13 -10.73 4.32 -21.82
CA ILE A 13 -9.45 4.94 -22.19
C ILE A 13 -8.32 3.91 -22.06
N GLU A 14 -8.30 3.11 -21.01
CA GLU A 14 -7.33 2.04 -20.77
C GLU A 14 -7.34 1.02 -21.92
N PHE A 15 -8.51 0.47 -22.25
CA PHE A 15 -8.67 -0.47 -23.37
C PHE A 15 -8.25 0.13 -24.70
N LYS A 16 -8.68 1.36 -25.00
CA LYS A 16 -8.31 2.05 -26.24
C LYS A 16 -6.80 2.21 -26.38
N ARG A 17 -6.09 2.51 -25.28
CA ARG A 17 -4.63 2.73 -25.29
C ARG A 17 -3.82 1.44 -25.29
N ASN A 18 -4.37 0.33 -24.78
CA ASN A 18 -3.62 -0.91 -24.55
C ASN A 18 -4.14 -2.12 -25.32
N ASN A 19 -5.03 -1.95 -26.31
CA ASN A 19 -5.66 -3.05 -27.03
C ASN A 19 -4.66 -4.11 -27.53
N GLU A 20 -3.61 -3.69 -28.23
CA GLU A 20 -2.57 -4.59 -28.75
C GLU A 20 -1.86 -5.37 -27.63
N ARG A 21 -1.57 -4.72 -26.50
CA ARG A 21 -0.92 -5.36 -25.35
C ARG A 21 -1.82 -6.43 -24.73
N TYR A 22 -3.12 -6.19 -24.64
CA TYR A 22 -4.08 -7.18 -24.14
C TYR A 22 -4.28 -8.34 -25.11
N GLU A 23 -4.36 -8.07 -26.41
CA GLU A 23 -4.40 -9.12 -27.43
C GLU A 23 -3.16 -10.02 -27.36
N PHE A 24 -1.97 -9.44 -27.16
CA PHE A 24 -0.73 -10.18 -26.99
C PHE A 24 -0.73 -11.06 -25.73
N LEU A 25 -1.14 -10.54 -24.58
CA LEU A 25 -1.25 -11.33 -23.34
C LEU A 25 -2.32 -12.43 -23.47
N HIS A 26 -3.43 -12.12 -24.14
CA HIS A 26 -4.49 -13.10 -24.40
C HIS A 26 -4.03 -14.22 -25.33
N TRP A 27 -3.23 -13.91 -26.36
CA TRP A 27 -2.54 -14.90 -27.17
C TRP A 27 -1.64 -15.80 -26.30
N GLY A 28 -0.85 -15.20 -25.41
CA GLY A 28 0.05 -15.93 -24.50
C GLY A 28 -0.68 -17.00 -23.67
N ARG A 29 -1.89 -16.69 -23.19
CA ARG A 29 -2.77 -17.65 -22.47
C ARG A 29 -3.06 -18.93 -23.24
N ASN A 30 -3.14 -18.86 -24.56
CA ASN A 30 -3.40 -20.03 -25.40
C ASN A 30 -2.11 -20.68 -25.91
N ALA A 31 -0.99 -19.97 -25.86
CA ALA A 31 0.29 -20.41 -26.42
C ALA A 31 1.17 -21.16 -25.42
N PHE A 32 1.02 -20.91 -24.11
CA PHE A 32 1.86 -21.49 -23.07
C PHE A 32 1.05 -22.29 -22.04
N GLU A 33 1.58 -23.43 -21.64
CA GLU A 33 1.06 -24.18 -20.49
C GLU A 33 1.32 -23.42 -19.19
N ASN A 34 0.44 -23.60 -18.20
CA ASN A 34 0.55 -22.95 -16.88
C ASN A 34 0.57 -21.41 -16.90
N PHE A 35 0.18 -20.78 -18.01
CA PHE A 35 0.08 -19.32 -18.11
C PHE A 35 -1.38 -18.87 -17.96
N VAL A 36 -1.67 -18.17 -16.87
CA VAL A 36 -2.99 -17.62 -16.57
C VAL A 36 -2.93 -16.10 -16.61
N VAL A 37 -3.88 -15.50 -17.33
CA VAL A 37 -4.05 -14.05 -17.38
C VAL A 37 -5.30 -13.67 -16.60
N VAL A 38 -5.12 -12.84 -15.56
CA VAL A 38 -6.22 -12.16 -14.87
C VAL A 38 -6.66 -10.99 -15.74
N PRO A 39 -7.95 -10.90 -16.15
CA PRO A 39 -8.42 -9.83 -17.02
C PRO A 39 -8.30 -8.42 -16.39
N PRO A 40 -8.25 -7.35 -17.21
CA PRO A 40 -8.35 -5.97 -16.73
C PRO A 40 -9.58 -5.74 -15.85
N ALA A 41 -9.53 -4.69 -15.01
CA ALA A 41 -10.60 -4.31 -14.08
C ALA A 41 -11.01 -5.42 -13.07
N THR A 42 -10.13 -6.39 -12.80
CA THR A 42 -10.35 -7.40 -11.75
C THR A 42 -9.83 -6.95 -10.39
N GLY A 43 -8.68 -6.27 -10.37
CA GLY A 43 -8.01 -5.80 -9.16
C GLY A 43 -6.53 -5.55 -9.37
N ILE A 44 -5.84 -5.19 -8.30
CA ILE A 44 -4.39 -5.00 -8.24
C ILE A 44 -3.72 -6.35 -7.99
N VAL A 45 -2.62 -6.63 -8.70
CA VAL A 45 -1.93 -7.93 -8.72
C VAL A 45 -1.74 -8.56 -7.34
N HIS A 46 -1.27 -7.81 -6.35
CA HIS A 46 -0.96 -8.35 -5.02
C HIS A 46 -2.20 -8.68 -4.19
N GLN A 47 -3.26 -7.87 -4.34
CA GLN A 47 -4.53 -8.17 -3.69
C GLN A 47 -5.20 -9.37 -4.35
N VAL A 48 -5.19 -9.48 -5.68
CA VAL A 48 -5.66 -10.67 -6.39
C VAL A 48 -4.80 -11.90 -6.04
N ASN A 49 -3.50 -11.73 -5.83
CA ASN A 49 -2.64 -12.82 -5.38
C ASN A 49 -3.08 -13.33 -3.99
N LEU A 50 -3.19 -12.42 -3.03
CA LEU A 50 -3.61 -12.72 -1.67
C LEU A 50 -5.05 -13.25 -1.60
N GLU A 51 -5.96 -12.76 -2.42
CA GLU A 51 -7.39 -13.10 -2.43
C GLU A 51 -7.76 -14.22 -3.40
N TYR A 52 -6.85 -14.73 -4.25
CA TYR A 52 -7.23 -15.76 -5.21
C TYR A 52 -6.10 -16.71 -5.62
N LEU A 53 -4.93 -16.20 -6.01
CA LEU A 53 -3.90 -17.02 -6.66
C LEU A 53 -3.07 -17.85 -5.67
N ALA A 54 -2.73 -17.28 -4.51
CA ALA A 54 -1.86 -17.92 -3.53
C ALA A 54 -2.49 -19.19 -2.97
N ARG A 55 -1.67 -20.24 -2.89
CA ARG A 55 -2.07 -21.57 -2.39
C ARG A 55 -1.58 -21.82 -0.97
N VAL A 56 -0.53 -21.13 -0.52
CA VAL A 56 0.18 -21.34 0.76
C VAL A 56 0.92 -22.67 0.82
N VAL A 57 0.26 -23.77 0.43
CA VAL A 57 0.86 -25.09 0.20
C VAL A 57 0.43 -25.58 -1.17
N MET A 58 1.40 -25.92 -2.00
CA MET A 58 1.21 -26.52 -3.32
C MET A 58 1.15 -28.04 -3.20
N ALA A 59 0.45 -28.68 -4.13
CA ALA A 59 0.48 -30.12 -4.33
C ALA A 59 0.69 -30.41 -5.82
N ALA A 60 1.71 -31.20 -6.14
CA ALA A 60 2.01 -31.61 -7.52
C ALA A 60 2.51 -33.06 -7.55
N ASP A 61 2.36 -33.70 -8.70
CA ASP A 61 3.02 -34.98 -8.97
C ASP A 61 4.52 -34.74 -9.18
N VAL A 62 5.34 -35.34 -8.33
CA VAL A 62 6.80 -35.31 -8.42
C VAL A 62 7.25 -36.76 -8.46
N ASP A 63 7.83 -37.18 -9.59
CA ASP A 63 8.30 -38.55 -9.83
C ASP A 63 7.25 -39.66 -9.59
N GLY A 64 5.96 -39.37 -9.87
CA GLY A 64 4.85 -40.31 -9.70
C GLY A 64 4.26 -40.33 -8.29
N GLU A 65 4.74 -39.47 -7.39
CA GLU A 65 4.23 -39.31 -6.03
C GLU A 65 3.61 -37.91 -5.85
N LEU A 66 2.36 -37.89 -5.37
CA LEU A 66 1.69 -36.63 -5.02
C LEU A 66 2.40 -35.99 -3.82
N THR A 67 3.14 -34.92 -4.09
CA THR A 67 4.02 -34.26 -3.13
C THR A 67 3.48 -32.88 -2.79
N ALA A 68 3.37 -32.61 -1.48
CA ALA A 68 3.03 -31.28 -0.97
C ALA A 68 4.31 -30.50 -0.62
N TYR A 69 4.34 -29.20 -0.93
CA TYR A 69 5.47 -28.31 -0.67
C TYR A 69 4.98 -26.87 -0.44
N PRO A 70 5.78 -26.00 0.22
CA PRO A 70 5.36 -24.63 0.48
C PRO A 70 5.20 -23.86 -0.83
N ASP A 71 4.20 -23.00 -0.88
CA ASP A 71 4.07 -22.02 -1.96
C ASP A 71 5.17 -20.94 -1.80
N THR A 72 5.90 -20.68 -2.87
CA THR A 72 6.91 -19.62 -2.94
C THR A 72 6.85 -18.93 -4.31
N VAL A 73 7.06 -17.62 -4.37
CA VAL A 73 6.83 -16.88 -5.62
C VAL A 73 7.81 -15.75 -5.87
N PHE A 74 8.30 -15.66 -7.11
CA PHE A 74 8.86 -14.43 -7.66
C PHE A 74 7.81 -13.68 -8.45
N GLY A 75 7.77 -12.36 -8.28
CA GLY A 75 6.94 -11.49 -9.10
C GLY A 75 7.77 -10.41 -9.75
N THR A 76 7.37 -9.95 -10.92
CA THR A 76 8.00 -8.82 -11.64
C THR A 76 7.56 -7.46 -11.11
N ASP A 77 7.28 -7.41 -9.80
CA ASP A 77 6.83 -6.24 -9.06
C ASP A 77 7.43 -6.29 -7.65
N SER A 78 7.97 -5.17 -7.17
CA SER A 78 8.66 -5.08 -5.88
C SER A 78 7.79 -5.49 -4.70
N HIS A 79 6.49 -5.19 -4.75
CA HIS A 79 5.54 -5.40 -3.67
C HIS A 79 4.93 -6.80 -3.65
N THR A 80 5.47 -7.73 -4.47
CA THR A 80 5.17 -9.18 -4.38
C THR A 80 5.33 -9.69 -2.95
N THR A 81 6.18 -9.03 -2.16
CA THR A 81 6.38 -9.28 -0.74
C THR A 81 5.11 -9.21 0.11
N MET A 82 4.04 -8.58 -0.37
CA MET A 82 2.73 -8.58 0.30
C MET A 82 2.23 -9.99 0.64
N ILE A 83 2.53 -10.98 -0.20
CA ILE A 83 2.09 -12.36 0.02
C ILE A 83 2.76 -13.02 1.23
N ASN A 84 3.89 -12.49 1.69
CA ASN A 84 4.55 -12.98 2.90
C ASN A 84 3.68 -12.82 4.17
N GLY A 85 2.63 -11.97 4.12
CA GLY A 85 1.66 -11.82 5.20
C GLY A 85 0.82 -13.08 5.50
N ILE A 86 0.73 -14.02 4.55
CA ILE A 86 0.02 -15.31 4.70
C ILE A 86 0.97 -16.52 4.79
N GLY A 87 2.27 -16.27 4.96
CA GLY A 87 3.28 -17.32 5.07
C GLY A 87 3.81 -17.90 3.75
N VAL A 88 3.48 -17.27 2.62
CA VAL A 88 4.08 -17.59 1.31
C VAL A 88 5.36 -16.80 1.17
N LEU A 89 6.50 -17.46 1.01
CA LEU A 89 7.77 -16.76 0.80
C LEU A 89 7.87 -16.24 -0.64
N GLY A 90 7.83 -14.91 -0.82
CA GLY A 90 7.95 -14.31 -2.13
C GLY A 90 8.43 -12.86 -2.13
N TRP A 91 9.05 -12.46 -3.25
CA TRP A 91 9.58 -11.11 -3.43
C TRP A 91 9.70 -10.70 -4.90
N GLY A 92 9.93 -9.40 -5.10
CA GLY A 92 10.08 -8.82 -6.43
C GLY A 92 11.45 -9.10 -7.05
N VAL A 93 11.46 -9.43 -8.34
CA VAL A 93 12.66 -9.63 -9.16
C VAL A 93 12.52 -8.93 -10.52
N GLY A 94 13.62 -8.82 -11.26
CA GLY A 94 13.59 -8.33 -12.64
C GLY A 94 12.90 -9.30 -13.59
N GLY A 95 12.49 -8.80 -14.76
CA GLY A 95 11.82 -9.62 -15.78
C GLY A 95 12.66 -10.82 -16.24
N ILE A 96 13.98 -10.62 -16.37
CA ILE A 96 14.91 -11.68 -16.82
C ILE A 96 15.02 -12.79 -15.77
N GLU A 97 15.11 -12.44 -14.48
CA GLU A 97 15.13 -13.43 -13.39
C GLU A 97 13.82 -14.22 -13.32
N ALA A 98 12.67 -13.54 -13.49
CA ALA A 98 11.39 -14.22 -13.56
C ALA A 98 11.29 -15.16 -14.77
N GLU A 99 11.76 -14.73 -15.95
CA GLU A 99 11.84 -15.57 -17.15
C GLU A 99 12.73 -16.80 -16.94
N ALA A 100 13.91 -16.62 -16.33
CA ALA A 100 14.80 -17.73 -16.01
C ALA A 100 14.13 -18.74 -15.06
N ALA A 101 13.43 -18.26 -14.02
CA ALA A 101 12.68 -19.11 -13.10
C ALA A 101 11.56 -19.88 -13.81
N MET A 102 10.82 -19.24 -14.72
CA MET A 102 9.79 -19.91 -15.53
C MET A 102 10.37 -21.00 -16.44
N LEU A 103 11.64 -20.87 -16.86
CA LEU A 103 12.37 -21.88 -17.63
C LEU A 103 13.05 -22.94 -16.75
N GLY A 104 12.75 -22.99 -15.45
CA GLY A 104 13.26 -23.99 -14.51
C GLY A 104 14.66 -23.70 -13.99
N GLN A 105 15.20 -22.49 -14.19
CA GLN A 105 16.47 -22.10 -13.57
C GLN A 105 16.26 -21.75 -12.10
N PRO A 106 16.98 -22.39 -11.16
CA PRO A 106 16.97 -21.98 -9.77
C PRO A 106 17.52 -20.56 -9.59
N SER A 107 16.93 -19.80 -8.67
CA SER A 107 17.48 -18.50 -8.28
C SER A 107 18.74 -18.69 -7.42
N SER A 108 19.79 -17.92 -7.74
CA SER A 108 21.03 -17.90 -6.98
C SER A 108 21.03 -16.72 -6.02
N MET A 109 21.11 -17.00 -4.72
CA MET A 109 21.21 -15.97 -3.69
C MET A 109 22.17 -16.40 -2.59
N LEU A 110 22.81 -15.42 -1.95
CA LEU A 110 23.52 -15.67 -0.69
C LEU A 110 22.51 -16.02 0.38
N ILE A 111 22.88 -16.95 1.28
CA ILE A 111 22.05 -17.27 2.45
C ILE A 111 21.83 -15.97 3.23
N PRO A 112 20.59 -15.47 3.34
CA PRO A 112 20.34 -14.17 3.92
C PRO A 112 20.45 -14.24 5.45
N GLN A 113 20.91 -13.15 6.06
CA GLN A 113 20.68 -12.94 7.49
C GLN A 113 19.19 -12.72 7.74
N VAL A 114 18.70 -13.19 8.89
CA VAL A 114 17.30 -13.01 9.30
C VAL A 114 17.24 -12.10 10.51
N VAL A 115 16.50 -11.00 10.39
CA VAL A 115 16.18 -10.09 11.48
C VAL A 115 14.84 -10.51 12.08
N GLY A 116 14.84 -10.89 13.35
CA GLY A 116 13.60 -11.15 14.08
C GLY A 116 12.98 -9.83 14.53
N PHE A 117 11.70 -9.63 14.21
CA PHE A 117 10.95 -8.44 14.62
C PHE A 117 9.80 -8.86 15.54
N GLU A 118 10.00 -8.68 16.84
CA GLU A 118 9.04 -9.07 17.87
C GLU A 118 7.95 -8.02 18.02
N LEU A 119 6.70 -8.44 17.92
CA LEU A 119 5.53 -7.62 18.16
C LEU A 119 4.85 -8.05 19.46
N THR A 120 4.66 -7.11 20.37
CA THR A 120 4.01 -7.34 21.68
C THR A 120 2.84 -6.39 21.89
N GLY A 121 1.96 -6.70 22.85
CA GLY A 121 0.81 -5.85 23.16
C GLY A 121 -0.23 -5.77 22.03
N LYS A 122 -0.97 -4.66 21.97
CA LYS A 122 -2.08 -4.44 21.04
C LYS A 122 -2.14 -2.99 20.59
N LEU A 123 -2.55 -2.75 19.34
CA LEU A 123 -2.80 -1.40 18.82
C LEU A 123 -3.88 -0.68 19.63
N SER A 124 -3.62 0.59 19.93
CA SER A 124 -4.56 1.49 20.59
C SER A 124 -5.74 1.84 19.67
N GLU A 125 -6.89 2.17 20.25
CA GLU A 125 -8.06 2.61 19.48
C GLU A 125 -7.73 3.86 18.62
N GLY A 126 -8.21 3.86 17.38
CA GLY A 126 -7.94 4.95 16.42
C GLY A 126 -6.59 4.84 15.70
N VAL A 127 -5.74 3.88 16.06
CA VAL A 127 -4.52 3.52 15.33
C VAL A 127 -4.84 2.47 14.28
N THR A 128 -4.27 2.63 13.09
CA THR A 128 -4.54 1.80 11.92
C THR A 128 -3.34 0.93 11.53
N ALA A 129 -3.56 -0.04 10.63
CA ALA A 129 -2.50 -0.81 10.01
C ALA A 129 -1.47 0.08 9.28
N THR A 130 -1.93 1.19 8.69
CA THR A 130 -1.07 2.17 8.03
C THR A 130 -0.09 2.81 9.04
N ASP A 131 -0.58 3.17 10.22
CA ASP A 131 0.25 3.76 11.27
C ASP A 131 1.31 2.76 11.76
N LEU A 132 0.91 1.51 11.93
CA LEU A 132 1.80 0.41 12.32
C LEU A 132 2.90 0.19 11.28
N VAL A 133 2.55 0.04 10.00
CA VAL A 133 3.56 -0.20 8.97
C VAL A 133 4.53 0.96 8.82
N LEU A 134 4.07 2.21 8.95
CA LEU A 134 4.97 3.37 8.92
C LEU A 134 5.98 3.35 10.07
N ARG A 135 5.56 2.89 11.27
CA ARG A 135 6.47 2.72 12.40
C ARG A 135 7.46 1.58 12.17
N VAL A 136 7.01 0.46 11.60
CA VAL A 136 7.87 -0.67 11.22
C VAL A 136 8.90 -0.25 10.17
N VAL A 137 8.49 0.49 9.14
CA VAL A 137 9.37 1.01 8.08
C VAL A 137 10.46 1.90 8.68
N GLU A 138 10.09 2.84 9.54
CA GLU A 138 11.03 3.73 10.23
C GLU A 138 12.08 2.93 11.02
N MET A 139 11.65 1.96 11.84
CA MET A 139 12.53 1.15 12.68
C MET A 139 13.47 0.26 11.86
N LEU A 140 12.93 -0.45 10.86
CA LEU A 140 13.71 -1.35 10.00
C LEU A 140 14.70 -0.59 9.11
N ARG A 141 14.34 0.60 8.64
CA ARG A 141 15.29 1.47 7.93
C ARG A 141 16.41 1.95 8.81
N ALA A 142 16.10 2.38 10.04
CA ALA A 142 17.13 2.78 10.99
C ALA A 142 18.08 1.63 11.35
N HIS A 143 17.57 0.40 11.43
CA HIS A 143 18.36 -0.80 11.72
C HIS A 143 19.22 -1.29 10.54
N GLY A 144 18.80 -1.05 9.31
CA GLY A 144 19.54 -1.43 8.11
C GLY A 144 19.37 -2.90 7.73
N VAL A 145 18.25 -3.20 7.05
CA VAL A 145 17.87 -4.56 6.63
C VAL A 145 18.03 -4.83 5.13
N VAL A 146 18.80 -4.01 4.42
CA VAL A 146 19.05 -4.19 2.98
C VAL A 146 19.66 -5.55 2.69
N GLY A 147 19.00 -6.34 1.83
CA GLY A 147 19.42 -7.70 1.44
C GLY A 147 19.25 -8.76 2.53
N LYS A 148 18.54 -8.45 3.63
CA LYS A 148 18.21 -9.39 4.70
C LYS A 148 16.76 -9.81 4.63
N PHE A 149 16.43 -10.89 5.31
CA PHE A 149 15.05 -11.26 5.59
C PHE A 149 14.61 -10.64 6.92
N VAL A 150 13.34 -10.31 7.02
CA VAL A 150 12.69 -9.94 8.28
C VAL A 150 11.62 -10.98 8.56
N GLU A 151 11.63 -11.54 9.77
CA GLU A 151 10.61 -12.48 10.23
C GLU A 151 9.89 -11.85 11.42
N PHE A 152 8.57 -11.70 11.30
CA PHE A 152 7.73 -11.16 12.35
C PHE A 152 7.26 -12.28 13.28
N TYR A 153 7.39 -12.06 14.58
CA TYR A 153 6.99 -13.03 15.61
C TYR A 153 6.50 -12.33 16.88
N GLY A 154 6.03 -13.09 17.86
CA GLY A 154 5.64 -12.57 19.18
C GLY A 154 4.13 -12.54 19.41
N GLU A 155 3.73 -12.30 20.65
CA GLU A 155 2.33 -12.38 21.10
C GLU A 155 1.37 -11.44 20.35
N GLY A 156 1.89 -10.35 19.79
CA GLY A 156 1.12 -9.37 19.02
C GLY A 156 0.51 -9.97 17.74
N LEU A 157 1.05 -11.09 17.23
CA LEU A 157 0.51 -11.76 16.03
C LEU A 157 -0.84 -12.43 16.29
N HIS A 158 -1.10 -12.91 17.51
CA HIS A 158 -2.29 -13.73 17.84
C HIS A 158 -3.62 -13.03 17.53
N GLN A 159 -3.64 -11.70 17.66
CA GLN A 159 -4.84 -10.89 17.42
C GLN A 159 -4.70 -10.02 16.16
N MET A 160 -3.58 -10.10 15.45
CA MET A 160 -3.31 -9.27 14.28
C MET A 160 -4.03 -9.85 13.06
N PRO A 161 -5.02 -9.15 12.48
CA PRO A 161 -5.69 -9.58 11.26
C PRO A 161 -4.71 -9.79 10.12
N LEU A 162 -5.02 -10.73 9.21
CA LEU A 162 -4.13 -11.00 8.07
C LEU A 162 -3.90 -9.77 7.19
N ALA A 163 -4.92 -8.92 7.03
CA ALA A 163 -4.80 -7.69 6.25
C ALA A 163 -3.71 -6.76 6.80
N ASP A 164 -3.55 -6.67 8.13
CA ASP A 164 -2.51 -5.86 8.75
C ASP A 164 -1.12 -6.46 8.50
N ARG A 165 -1.00 -7.79 8.56
CA ARG A 165 0.23 -8.52 8.21
C ARG A 165 0.62 -8.28 6.75
N ALA A 166 -0.35 -8.36 5.84
CA ALA A 166 -0.15 -8.09 4.43
C ALA A 166 0.27 -6.63 4.18
N THR A 167 -0.32 -5.67 4.90
CA THR A 167 0.11 -4.25 4.86
C THR A 167 1.58 -4.11 5.28
N ILE A 168 2.02 -4.77 6.34
CA ILE A 168 3.41 -4.73 6.82
C ILE A 168 4.39 -5.41 5.83
N ALA A 169 4.02 -6.59 5.33
CA ALA A 169 4.79 -7.37 4.37
C ALA A 169 4.89 -6.68 3.00
N ASN A 170 3.85 -5.97 2.59
CA ASN A 170 3.83 -5.19 1.35
C ASN A 170 4.96 -4.15 1.33
N MET A 171 5.22 -3.48 2.45
CA MET A 171 6.21 -2.40 2.51
C MET A 171 7.68 -2.87 2.68
N SER A 172 7.97 -4.16 2.44
CA SER A 172 9.36 -4.66 2.46
C SER A 172 10.35 -3.88 1.60
N PRO A 173 10.01 -3.51 0.35
CA PRO A 173 10.88 -2.67 -0.47
C PRO A 173 11.17 -1.31 0.20
N GLU A 174 10.19 -0.71 0.86
CA GLU A 174 10.30 0.58 1.54
C GLU A 174 11.20 0.53 2.77
N TYR A 175 11.35 -0.60 3.47
CA TYR A 175 12.40 -0.79 4.49
C TYR A 175 13.66 -1.53 4.03
N GLY A 176 13.64 -2.02 2.78
CA GLY A 176 14.80 -2.56 2.06
C GLY A 176 15.06 -4.04 2.27
N ALA A 177 14.22 -4.73 3.03
CA ALA A 177 14.36 -6.17 3.17
C ALA A 177 14.02 -6.87 1.84
N THR A 178 14.61 -8.04 1.62
CA THR A 178 14.19 -8.91 0.52
C THR A 178 12.76 -9.39 0.75
N CYS A 179 12.41 -9.71 1.99
CA CYS A 179 11.05 -10.05 2.41
C CYS A 179 10.82 -9.67 3.88
N GLY A 180 9.54 -9.53 4.24
CA GLY A 180 9.05 -9.43 5.61
C GLY A 180 7.95 -10.46 5.82
N ILE A 181 8.28 -11.59 6.43
CA ILE A 181 7.42 -12.78 6.47
C ILE A 181 6.75 -12.97 7.82
N PHE A 182 5.48 -13.37 7.75
CA PHE A 182 4.68 -13.81 8.88
C PHE A 182 4.49 -15.34 8.78
N PRO A 183 4.48 -16.06 9.90
CA PRO A 183 4.29 -17.50 9.88
C PRO A 183 2.86 -17.90 9.51
N ILE A 184 2.69 -19.17 9.14
CA ILE A 184 1.36 -19.78 8.96
C ILE A 184 0.79 -20.09 10.34
N ASP A 185 -0.39 -19.54 10.64
CA ASP A 185 -1.09 -19.75 11.91
C ASP A 185 -2.61 -19.79 11.70
N GLN A 186 -3.37 -19.76 12.79
CA GLN A 186 -4.83 -19.77 12.74
C GLN A 186 -5.41 -18.58 11.95
N MET A 187 -4.79 -17.40 12.00
CA MET A 187 -5.27 -16.23 11.25
C MET A 187 -5.11 -16.42 9.74
N ALA A 188 -4.03 -17.09 9.30
CA ALA A 188 -3.88 -17.49 7.90
C ALA A 188 -5.00 -18.45 7.46
N ILE A 189 -5.31 -19.46 8.26
CA ILE A 189 -6.41 -20.40 8.01
C ILE A 189 -7.77 -19.69 7.95
N ASP A 190 -8.04 -18.81 8.91
CA ASP A 190 -9.30 -18.06 8.97
C ASP A 190 -9.46 -17.15 7.76
N TYR A 191 -8.36 -16.54 7.29
CA TYR A 191 -8.38 -15.73 6.07
C TYR A 191 -8.61 -16.56 4.81
N LEU A 192 -7.95 -17.72 4.66
CA LEU A 192 -8.20 -18.61 3.52
C LEU A 192 -9.68 -19.00 3.46
N ARG A 193 -10.30 -19.30 4.61
CA ARG A 193 -11.73 -19.59 4.70
C ARG A 193 -12.59 -18.37 4.35
N LEU A 194 -12.29 -17.20 4.91
CA LEU A 194 -13.00 -15.94 4.64
C LEU A 194 -12.99 -15.59 3.16
N SER A 195 -11.87 -15.85 2.50
CA SER A 195 -11.63 -15.53 1.11
C SER A 195 -12.07 -16.66 0.15
N GLY A 196 -12.85 -17.63 0.65
CA GLY A 196 -13.55 -18.62 -0.16
C GLY A 196 -12.68 -19.75 -0.70
N ARG A 197 -11.55 -20.08 -0.05
CA ARG A 197 -10.75 -21.25 -0.42
C ARG A 197 -11.52 -22.53 -0.15
N ASP A 198 -11.26 -23.51 -0.99
CA ASP A 198 -11.79 -24.86 -0.81
C ASP A 198 -11.28 -25.49 0.50
N GLU A 199 -12.15 -26.19 1.24
CA GLU A 199 -11.76 -26.76 2.54
C GLU A 199 -10.69 -27.84 2.43
N ALA A 200 -10.59 -28.58 1.31
CA ALA A 200 -9.51 -29.54 1.14
C ALA A 200 -8.14 -28.84 1.04
N GLN A 201 -8.09 -27.66 0.41
CA GLN A 201 -6.88 -26.83 0.37
C GLN A 201 -6.53 -26.31 1.76
N ILE A 202 -7.51 -25.84 2.53
CA ILE A 202 -7.29 -25.33 3.90
C ILE A 202 -6.77 -26.45 4.81
N GLU A 203 -7.40 -27.63 4.75
CA GLU A 203 -6.97 -28.82 5.50
C GLU A 203 -5.55 -29.24 5.13
N LEU A 204 -5.19 -29.20 3.83
CA LEU A 204 -3.83 -29.45 3.36
C LEU A 204 -2.84 -28.47 3.99
N VAL A 205 -3.14 -27.16 3.94
CA VAL A 205 -2.26 -26.11 4.49
C VAL A 205 -2.01 -26.33 5.98
N GLU A 206 -3.06 -26.53 6.76
CA GLU A 206 -2.95 -26.71 8.22
C GLU A 206 -2.15 -27.98 8.56
N LYS A 207 -2.49 -29.12 7.95
CA LYS A 207 -1.81 -30.40 8.21
C LYS A 207 -0.34 -30.34 7.81
N TYR A 208 -0.05 -29.78 6.64
CA TYR A 208 1.31 -29.66 6.13
C TYR A 208 2.14 -28.75 7.04
N ALA A 209 1.64 -27.56 7.36
CA ALA A 209 2.36 -26.61 8.21
C ALA A 209 2.70 -27.20 9.59
N LYS A 210 1.75 -27.91 10.22
CA LYS A 210 1.97 -28.60 11.50
C LYS A 210 2.98 -29.73 11.37
N ALA A 211 2.89 -30.55 10.32
CA ALA A 211 3.81 -31.68 10.12
C ALA A 211 5.25 -31.24 9.83
N GLN A 212 5.44 -30.09 9.16
CA GLN A 212 6.75 -29.56 8.80
C GLN A 212 7.34 -28.58 9.83
N GLY A 213 6.63 -28.29 10.92
CA GLY A 213 7.07 -27.31 11.92
C GLY A 213 7.05 -25.87 11.41
N LEU A 214 6.21 -25.57 10.41
CA LEU A 214 5.98 -24.22 9.86
C LEU A 214 4.77 -23.53 10.51
N TRP A 215 3.98 -24.28 11.30
CA TRP A 215 2.86 -23.75 12.05
C TRP A 215 3.33 -22.95 13.26
N HIS A 216 2.77 -21.75 13.43
CA HIS A 216 3.01 -20.90 14.58
C HIS A 216 1.79 -20.80 15.49
N ASP A 217 2.06 -20.86 16.78
CA ASP A 217 1.11 -20.69 17.88
C ASP A 217 1.78 -20.03 19.10
N ALA A 218 1.01 -19.83 20.17
CA ALA A 218 1.48 -19.18 21.38
C ALA A 218 2.63 -19.89 22.10
N ASP A 219 2.80 -21.20 21.86
CA ASP A 219 3.82 -22.02 22.48
C ASP A 219 5.07 -22.18 21.59
N THR A 220 5.03 -21.61 20.38
CA THR A 220 6.13 -21.69 19.42
C THR A 220 7.32 -20.84 19.90
N PRO A 221 8.49 -21.45 20.17
CA PRO A 221 9.65 -20.70 20.64
C PRO A 221 10.20 -19.79 19.54
N ALA A 222 10.72 -18.63 19.93
CA ALA A 222 11.39 -17.72 19.00
C ALA A 222 12.60 -18.41 18.35
N ALA A 223 12.74 -18.24 17.03
CA ALA A 223 13.90 -18.76 16.31
C ALA A 223 15.19 -18.03 16.70
N THR A 224 16.33 -18.56 16.25
CA THR A 224 17.62 -17.90 16.40
C THR A 224 17.84 -16.91 15.27
N TYR A 225 17.67 -15.63 15.56
CA TYR A 225 17.82 -14.54 14.59
C TYR A 225 19.24 -13.96 14.58
N SER A 226 19.66 -13.43 13.43
CA SER A 226 20.96 -12.74 13.27
C SER A 226 21.00 -11.41 14.04
N SER A 227 19.85 -10.76 14.19
CA SER A 227 19.63 -9.59 15.05
C SER A 227 18.14 -9.50 15.40
N LYS A 228 17.80 -8.74 16.44
CA LYS A 228 16.42 -8.60 16.92
C LYS A 228 16.01 -7.13 17.04
N LEU A 229 14.73 -6.87 16.79
CA LEU A 229 14.03 -5.63 17.11
C LEU A 229 12.72 -5.98 17.82
N GLU A 230 12.25 -5.07 18.67
CA GLU A 230 11.03 -5.25 19.45
C GLU A 230 10.15 -4.02 19.31
N LEU A 231 8.85 -4.21 19.13
CA LEU A 231 7.84 -3.15 19.06
C LEU A 231 6.63 -3.52 19.90
N ASP A 232 6.39 -2.72 20.94
CA ASP A 232 5.11 -2.70 21.65
C ASP A 232 4.06 -1.97 20.80
N LEU A 233 3.05 -2.70 20.34
CA LEU A 233 1.97 -2.19 19.50
C LEU A 233 1.16 -1.07 20.19
N SER A 234 1.12 -1.02 21.51
CA SER A 234 0.42 0.05 22.25
C SER A 234 1.11 1.41 22.11
N SER A 235 2.41 1.42 21.77
CA SER A 235 3.21 2.63 21.57
C SER A 235 2.99 3.29 20.21
N VAL A 236 2.35 2.59 19.26
CA VAL A 236 2.12 3.11 17.90
C VAL A 236 1.12 4.26 17.96
N GLN A 237 1.47 5.36 17.31
CA GLN A 237 0.63 6.56 17.22
C GLN A 237 0.14 6.78 15.78
N PRO A 238 -1.01 7.46 15.58
CA PRO A 238 -1.42 7.89 14.26
C PRO A 238 -0.34 8.75 13.60
N ALA A 239 -0.04 8.49 12.32
CA ALA A 239 1.02 9.16 11.60
C ALA A 239 0.78 9.27 10.09
N LEU A 240 1.62 10.07 9.45
CA LEU A 240 1.82 10.11 8.02
C LEU A 240 3.30 9.92 7.71
N ALA A 241 3.63 9.66 6.43
CA ALA A 241 5.01 9.65 5.97
C ALA A 241 5.21 10.65 4.83
N GLY A 242 6.33 11.37 4.87
CA GLY A 242 6.68 12.31 3.82
C GLY A 242 7.53 13.49 4.29
N PRO A 243 7.68 14.51 3.43
CA PRO A 243 6.98 14.68 2.15
C PRO A 243 7.57 13.86 1.00
N ASN A 244 8.80 13.35 1.14
CA ASN A 244 9.55 12.83 -0.01
C ASN A 244 9.89 11.34 0.08
N LEU A 245 9.92 10.77 1.29
CA LEU A 245 10.36 9.40 1.51
C LEU A 245 9.42 8.65 2.49
N PRO A 246 9.10 7.36 2.24
CA PRO A 246 8.19 6.58 3.09
C PRO A 246 8.63 6.39 4.54
N GLN A 247 9.94 6.42 4.80
CA GLN A 247 10.49 6.30 6.15
C GLN A 247 10.49 7.61 6.95
N GLN A 248 10.11 8.73 6.34
CA GLN A 248 9.98 10.02 7.04
C GLN A 248 8.64 10.08 7.78
N ARG A 249 8.50 9.25 8.81
CA ARG A 249 7.30 9.21 9.65
C ARG A 249 7.16 10.50 10.45
N ILE A 250 5.95 11.05 10.47
CA ILE A 250 5.55 12.23 11.26
C ILE A 250 4.28 11.84 12.01
N ASN A 251 4.32 11.87 13.34
CA ASN A 251 3.10 11.67 14.15
C ASN A 251 2.08 12.76 13.82
N LEU A 252 0.80 12.42 13.77
CA LEU A 252 -0.25 13.40 13.44
C LEU A 252 -0.29 14.57 14.44
N SER A 253 0.09 14.34 15.71
CA SER A 253 0.22 15.40 16.73
C SER A 253 1.25 16.47 16.36
N ASP A 254 2.29 16.09 15.61
CA ASP A 254 3.44 16.92 15.31
C ASP A 254 3.36 17.49 13.88
N MET A 255 2.31 17.13 13.12
CA MET A 255 2.18 17.42 11.70
C MET A 255 2.24 18.92 11.39
N HIS A 256 1.58 19.76 12.19
CA HIS A 256 1.57 21.21 11.97
C HIS A 256 2.97 21.80 12.10
N GLU A 257 3.69 21.48 13.17
CA GLU A 257 5.06 21.96 13.42
C GLU A 257 6.01 21.45 12.33
N LYS A 258 5.98 20.14 12.06
CA LYS A 258 6.88 19.50 11.10
C LYS A 258 6.63 19.93 9.66
N PHE A 259 5.38 20.16 9.28
CA PHE A 259 5.08 20.74 7.99
C PHE A 259 5.62 22.17 7.88
N GLY A 260 5.51 23.00 8.93
CA GLY A 260 6.11 24.35 8.93
C GLY A 260 7.62 24.32 8.67
N GLU A 261 8.35 23.48 9.41
CA GLU A 261 9.80 23.28 9.21
C GLU A 261 10.13 22.78 7.80
N THR A 262 9.31 21.86 7.29
CA THR A 262 9.48 21.26 5.95
C THR A 262 9.26 22.29 4.87
N LEU A 263 8.20 23.09 5.01
CA LEU A 263 7.85 24.12 4.07
C LEU A 263 8.97 25.18 4.02
N GLU A 264 9.44 25.68 5.16
CA GLU A 264 10.53 26.65 5.21
C GLU A 264 11.76 26.16 4.44
N LYS A 265 12.14 24.88 4.61
CA LYS A 265 13.25 24.26 3.88
C LYS A 265 12.97 24.18 2.38
N MET A 266 11.76 23.77 1.98
CA MET A 266 11.36 23.64 0.58
C MET A 266 11.22 24.99 -0.14
N THR A 267 10.87 26.06 0.60
CA THR A 267 10.66 27.39 0.03
C THR A 267 11.87 28.30 0.11
N LYS A 268 12.92 27.91 0.84
CA LYS A 268 14.11 28.74 1.10
C LYS A 268 14.74 29.35 -0.15
N ASP A 269 14.75 28.60 -1.26
CA ASP A 269 15.36 29.01 -2.53
C ASP A 269 14.32 29.41 -3.60
N ARG A 270 13.04 29.61 -3.23
CA ARG A 270 12.02 30.10 -4.16
C ARG A 270 12.39 31.50 -4.63
N LYS A 271 12.69 31.64 -5.92
CA LYS A 271 12.87 32.92 -6.58
C LYS A 271 11.53 33.37 -7.20
N SER A 272 11.26 34.67 -7.18
CA SER A 272 10.07 35.27 -7.80
C SER A 272 10.03 35.09 -9.32
N GLU A 273 11.18 34.87 -9.95
CA GLU A 273 11.31 34.55 -11.37
C GLU A 273 12.09 33.24 -11.52
N VAL A 274 11.49 32.28 -12.22
CA VAL A 274 12.13 31.02 -12.58
C VAL A 274 11.95 30.85 -14.09
N GLU A 275 13.04 30.67 -14.84
CA GLU A 275 13.03 30.28 -16.27
C GLU A 275 12.45 28.86 -16.50
N GLY A 276 11.70 28.31 -15.54
CA GLY A 276 11.32 26.90 -15.43
C GLY A 276 10.00 26.52 -16.11
N LYS A 277 9.34 27.41 -16.86
CA LYS A 277 8.08 27.11 -17.56
C LYS A 277 8.21 25.84 -18.42
N VAL A 278 9.31 25.72 -19.15
CA VAL A 278 9.63 24.57 -20.03
C VAL A 278 9.69 23.24 -19.28
N ARG A 279 10.11 23.23 -18.00
CA ARG A 279 10.18 22.00 -17.21
C ARG A 279 8.79 21.55 -16.74
N PHE A 280 7.94 22.48 -16.32
CA PHE A 280 6.57 22.16 -15.92
C PHE A 280 5.72 21.68 -17.09
N ASP A 281 5.94 22.27 -18.27
CA ASP A 281 5.32 21.86 -19.52
C ASP A 281 5.57 20.36 -19.82
N GLN A 282 6.81 19.89 -19.65
CA GLN A 282 7.21 18.49 -19.81
C GLN A 282 6.70 17.54 -18.69
N GLU A 283 6.32 18.06 -17.53
CA GLU A 283 5.73 17.31 -16.41
C GLU A 283 4.18 17.29 -16.47
N GLY A 284 3.58 17.71 -17.59
CA GLY A 284 2.13 17.71 -17.82
C GLY A 284 1.44 19.05 -17.57
N GLY A 285 2.21 20.14 -17.46
CA GLY A 285 1.71 21.52 -17.35
C GLY A 285 1.15 22.09 -18.66
N GLU A 286 1.44 21.49 -19.81
CA GLU A 286 0.96 21.90 -21.16
C GLU A 286 -0.55 21.67 -21.41
N GLN A 287 -1.38 21.54 -20.37
CA GLN A 287 -2.81 21.39 -20.62
C GLN A 287 -3.41 22.73 -21.06
N GLU A 288 -4.35 22.70 -22.02
CA GLU A 288 -5.11 23.91 -22.45
C GLU A 288 -5.73 24.65 -21.25
N GLN A 289 -5.97 23.93 -20.16
CA GLN A 289 -6.46 24.49 -18.90
C GLN A 289 -5.45 25.23 -18.04
N ALA A 290 -4.16 24.96 -18.19
CA ALA A 290 -3.13 25.70 -17.48
C ALA A 290 -3.06 27.17 -17.94
N GLU A 291 -3.30 27.45 -19.22
CA GLU A 291 -3.23 28.84 -19.75
C GLU A 291 -4.29 29.77 -19.17
N HIS A 292 -5.47 29.24 -18.80
CA HIS A 292 -6.56 30.03 -18.23
C HIS A 292 -6.70 29.90 -16.70
N LEU A 293 -6.00 28.94 -16.07
CA LEU A 293 -5.96 28.75 -14.62
C LEU A 293 -4.64 29.22 -13.97
N ALA A 294 -3.65 29.65 -14.77
CA ALA A 294 -2.38 30.17 -14.27
C ALA A 294 -2.62 31.43 -13.42
N ALA A 295 -2.53 31.25 -12.11
CA ALA A 295 -2.79 32.29 -11.14
C ALA A 295 -1.49 32.86 -10.59
N GLU A 296 -1.29 34.17 -10.76
CA GLU A 296 -0.15 34.87 -10.18
C GLU A 296 -0.21 34.86 -8.64
N PRO A 297 0.91 34.54 -7.95
CA PRO A 297 0.94 34.54 -6.50
C PRO A 297 0.76 35.97 -5.95
N LYS A 298 -0.20 36.13 -5.05
CA LYS A 298 -0.52 37.38 -4.36
C LYS A 298 -0.15 37.28 -2.89
N ILE A 299 0.36 38.37 -2.33
CA ILE A 299 0.61 38.48 -0.90
C ILE A 299 -0.71 38.83 -0.20
N ASP A 300 -1.12 38.03 0.78
CA ASP A 300 -2.25 38.35 1.67
C ASP A 300 -1.76 39.37 2.71
N VAL A 301 -1.88 40.66 2.39
CA VAL A 301 -1.26 41.72 3.19
C VAL A 301 -2.05 42.04 4.48
N ASP A 302 -3.26 41.51 4.68
CA ASP A 302 -4.13 42.06 5.73
C ASP A 302 -5.36 41.21 6.16
N THR A 303 -5.25 39.89 6.36
CA THR A 303 -6.42 39.13 6.82
C THR A 303 -6.16 38.24 8.04
N GLU A 304 -6.62 38.67 9.22
CA GLU A 304 -7.02 37.77 10.33
C GLU A 304 -8.32 37.02 9.97
N THR A 305 -8.27 36.15 8.97
CA THR A 305 -9.38 35.22 8.68
C THR A 305 -9.22 33.96 9.53
N ASP A 306 -10.31 33.23 9.79
CA ASP A 306 -10.21 31.91 10.46
C ASP A 306 -9.27 30.96 9.69
N ASP A 307 -9.22 31.09 8.37
CA ASP A 307 -8.30 30.34 7.50
C ASP A 307 -6.81 30.76 7.66
N SER A 308 -6.51 32.02 8.03
CA SER A 308 -5.13 32.50 8.21
C SER A 308 -4.55 32.18 9.60
N LYS A 309 -5.40 32.00 10.61
CA LYS A 309 -5.01 31.67 12.00
C LYS A 309 -4.48 30.24 12.17
N GLY A 310 -4.74 29.34 11.22
CA GLY A 310 -4.37 27.92 11.33
C GLY A 310 -2.91 27.59 10.97
N TYR A 311 -2.18 28.47 10.30
CA TYR A 311 -0.88 28.11 9.66
C TYR A 311 0.09 29.31 9.53
N GLN A 312 0.68 29.75 10.64
CA GLN A 312 1.47 31.00 10.65
C GLN A 312 2.80 31.01 9.85
N PRO A 313 3.49 29.90 9.56
CA PRO A 313 4.71 29.95 8.72
C PRO A 313 4.44 30.02 7.20
N ALA A 314 3.24 29.65 6.74
CA ALA A 314 2.95 29.34 5.32
C ALA A 314 2.06 30.36 4.59
N ASN A 315 1.48 31.32 5.30
CA ASN A 315 0.19 31.89 4.91
C ASN A 315 0.20 33.28 4.26
N ASN A 316 1.36 33.86 3.94
CA ASN A 316 1.35 35.21 3.35
C ASN A 316 1.21 35.20 1.83
N VAL A 317 1.33 34.05 1.15
CA VAL A 317 1.23 33.98 -0.31
C VAL A 317 0.11 33.01 -0.71
N PHE A 318 -0.72 33.41 -1.66
CA PHE A 318 -1.75 32.56 -2.25
C PHE A 318 -1.89 32.81 -3.74
N SER A 319 -2.42 31.82 -4.46
CA SER A 319 -2.85 31.96 -5.85
C SER A 319 -4.37 31.84 -5.93
N SER A 320 -5.02 32.75 -6.66
CA SER A 320 -6.47 32.71 -6.93
C SER A 320 -6.77 31.82 -8.12
N VAL A 321 -7.44 30.68 -7.92
CA VAL A 321 -7.92 29.83 -9.01
C VAL A 321 -9.43 29.96 -9.17
N ASN A 322 -9.93 29.89 -10.40
CA ASN A 322 -11.36 29.90 -10.68
C ASN A 322 -11.85 28.48 -11.01
N ILE A 323 -12.75 27.93 -10.19
CA ILE A 323 -13.34 26.60 -10.39
C ILE A 323 -14.85 26.73 -10.15
N ASP A 324 -15.66 26.16 -11.04
CA ASP A 324 -17.13 26.25 -10.98
C ASP A 324 -17.65 27.70 -10.84
N GLU A 325 -17.03 28.62 -11.58
CA GLU A 325 -17.32 30.07 -11.57
C GLU A 325 -17.09 30.74 -10.20
N LYS A 326 -16.31 30.12 -9.32
CA LYS A 326 -15.96 30.64 -8.00
C LYS A 326 -14.45 30.78 -7.85
N GLU A 327 -14.04 31.92 -7.31
CA GLU A 327 -12.65 32.15 -6.95
C GLU A 327 -12.30 31.44 -5.63
N HIS A 328 -11.16 30.74 -5.64
CA HIS A 328 -10.63 30.02 -4.50
C HIS A 328 -9.16 30.39 -4.29
N LYS A 329 -8.75 30.55 -3.03
CA LYS A 329 -7.35 30.81 -2.66
C LYS A 329 -6.65 29.49 -2.38
N LEU A 330 -5.62 29.17 -3.15
CA LEU A 330 -4.68 28.07 -2.85
C LEU A 330 -3.41 28.64 -2.23
N ARG A 331 -2.92 27.96 -1.21
CA ARG A 331 -1.69 28.28 -0.46
C ARG A 331 -0.77 27.08 -0.44
N ASP A 332 0.48 27.30 -0.02
CA ASP A 332 1.36 26.21 0.35
C ASP A 332 0.70 25.29 1.38
N GLY A 333 0.77 23.97 1.15
CA GLY A 333 0.09 22.97 1.98
C GLY A 333 -1.37 22.74 1.65
N SER A 334 -1.95 23.46 0.68
CA SER A 334 -3.28 23.12 0.16
C SER A 334 -3.26 21.73 -0.44
N VAL A 335 -4.10 20.84 0.08
CA VAL A 335 -4.32 19.52 -0.50
C VAL A 335 -5.01 19.70 -1.85
N VAL A 336 -4.40 19.20 -2.92
CA VAL A 336 -4.96 19.22 -4.28
C VAL A 336 -5.31 17.82 -4.79
N ILE A 337 -4.76 16.78 -4.19
CA ILE A 337 -5.07 15.37 -4.47
C ILE A 337 -5.34 14.67 -3.13
N ALA A 338 -6.42 13.90 -3.07
CA ALA A 338 -6.72 13.02 -1.95
C ALA A 338 -7.19 11.67 -2.50
N ALA A 339 -6.28 10.71 -2.58
CA ALA A 339 -6.50 9.42 -3.23
C ALA A 339 -6.44 8.28 -2.21
N ILE A 340 -7.52 7.51 -2.10
CA ILE A 340 -7.48 6.20 -1.45
C ILE A 340 -7.15 5.18 -2.53
N THR A 341 -5.92 4.67 -2.52
CA THR A 341 -5.34 3.82 -3.56
C THR A 341 -4.33 2.83 -2.95
N SER A 342 -3.63 2.08 -3.80
CA SER A 342 -2.64 1.06 -3.47
C SER A 342 -3.21 -0.20 -2.84
N CYS A 343 -2.63 -1.35 -3.22
CA CYS A 343 -2.88 -2.64 -2.57
C CYS A 343 -2.53 -2.64 -1.07
N THR A 344 -1.61 -1.77 -0.62
CA THR A 344 -1.18 -1.64 0.78
C THR A 344 -2.34 -1.38 1.74
N ASN A 345 -3.27 -0.49 1.36
CA ASN A 345 -4.40 -0.08 2.21
C ASN A 345 -5.74 -0.63 1.70
N THR A 346 -5.92 -0.76 0.39
CA THR A 346 -7.23 -1.16 -0.18
C THR A 346 -7.54 -2.65 0.03
N SER A 347 -6.53 -3.46 0.31
CA SER A 347 -6.71 -4.86 0.74
C SER A 347 -7.14 -5.01 2.19
N ASN A 348 -7.17 -3.92 2.96
CA ASN A 348 -7.48 -3.96 4.38
C ASN A 348 -8.91 -3.43 4.65
N PRO A 349 -9.89 -4.32 4.93
CA PRO A 349 -11.28 -3.91 5.12
C PRO A 349 -11.46 -2.93 6.29
N ALA A 350 -10.63 -3.02 7.34
CA ALA A 350 -10.79 -2.17 8.53
C ALA A 350 -10.57 -0.68 8.19
N VAL A 351 -9.53 -0.35 7.42
CA VAL A 351 -9.25 1.03 7.02
C VAL A 351 -10.24 1.53 5.96
N MET A 352 -10.69 0.66 5.04
CA MET A 352 -11.65 1.01 4.00
C MET A 352 -13.05 1.26 4.56
N ILE A 353 -13.53 0.39 5.45
CA ILE A 353 -14.80 0.59 6.16
C ILE A 353 -14.68 1.79 7.10
N GLY A 354 -13.55 1.93 7.81
CA GLY A 354 -13.26 3.09 8.65
C GLY A 354 -13.39 4.41 7.89
N ALA A 355 -12.82 4.51 6.69
CA ALA A 355 -12.95 5.68 5.83
C ALA A 355 -14.43 5.97 5.46
N GLY A 356 -15.19 4.94 5.09
CA GLY A 356 -16.62 5.08 4.81
C GLY A 356 -17.46 5.50 6.03
N LEU A 357 -17.12 5.04 7.23
CA LEU A 357 -17.78 5.43 8.47
C LEU A 357 -17.48 6.89 8.86
N VAL A 358 -16.26 7.37 8.58
CA VAL A 358 -15.90 8.79 8.76
C VAL A 358 -16.75 9.68 7.85
N ASP A 359 -16.96 9.28 6.60
CA ASP A 359 -17.81 10.02 5.64
C ASP A 359 -19.29 10.03 6.06
N LYS A 360 -19.80 8.91 6.61
CA LYS A 360 -21.19 8.80 7.11
C LYS A 360 -21.42 9.47 8.47
N ARG A 361 -20.38 9.95 9.15
CA ARG A 361 -20.51 10.52 10.49
C ARG A 361 -21.41 11.77 10.45
N PRO A 362 -22.47 11.85 11.27
CA PRO A 362 -23.30 13.04 11.34
C PRO A 362 -22.49 14.18 11.98
N LEU A 363 -21.97 15.07 11.14
CA LEU A 363 -21.23 16.25 11.57
C LEU A 363 -22.16 17.48 11.60
N PRO A 364 -21.98 18.42 12.55
CA PRO A 364 -22.82 19.62 12.68
C PRO A 364 -22.90 20.49 11.42
N LYS A 365 -21.91 20.34 10.52
CA LYS A 365 -21.92 20.82 9.15
C LYS A 365 -21.63 19.61 8.25
N ALA A 366 -22.38 19.43 7.18
CA ALA A 366 -22.05 18.46 6.15
C ALA A 366 -20.71 18.85 5.51
N LEU A 367 -19.59 18.33 6.04
CA LEU A 367 -18.27 18.59 5.52
C LEU A 367 -18.18 17.94 4.14
N LYS A 368 -17.66 18.69 3.18
CA LYS A 368 -17.35 18.21 1.83
C LYS A 368 -15.92 18.59 1.51
N ALA A 369 -15.26 17.76 0.70
CA ALA A 369 -13.99 18.13 0.11
C ALA A 369 -14.12 19.48 -0.62
N LYS A 370 -13.06 20.29 -0.56
CA LYS A 370 -13.02 21.57 -1.28
C LYS A 370 -13.05 21.31 -2.80
N PRO A 371 -13.62 22.22 -3.61
CA PRO A 371 -13.84 21.98 -5.05
C PRO A 371 -12.58 21.67 -5.87
N TRP A 372 -11.43 22.24 -5.48
CA TRP A 372 -10.14 22.02 -6.14
C TRP A 372 -9.49 20.67 -5.82
N VAL A 373 -9.99 19.94 -4.81
CA VAL A 373 -9.38 18.67 -4.40
C VAL A 373 -9.82 17.58 -5.37
N LYS A 374 -8.86 17.01 -6.09
CA LYS A 374 -9.08 15.81 -6.89
C LYS A 374 -9.12 14.58 -5.96
N THR A 375 -10.33 14.25 -5.53
CA THR A 375 -10.60 13.05 -4.72
C THR A 375 -10.72 11.81 -5.62
N SER A 376 -10.10 10.69 -5.23
CA SER A 376 -10.27 9.41 -5.92
C SER A 376 -10.28 8.23 -4.97
N LEU A 377 -10.97 7.16 -5.38
CA LEU A 377 -11.00 5.86 -4.73
C LEU A 377 -10.69 4.82 -5.80
N ALA A 378 -9.63 4.04 -5.63
CA ALA A 378 -9.22 2.97 -6.53
C ALA A 378 -9.14 1.65 -5.74
N PRO A 379 -10.26 0.93 -5.59
CA PRO A 379 -10.31 -0.33 -4.85
C PRO A 379 -9.37 -1.37 -5.47
N GLY A 380 -8.65 -2.13 -4.64
CA GLY A 380 -7.69 -3.11 -5.13
C GLY A 380 -8.29 -4.46 -5.54
N SER A 381 -9.58 -4.69 -5.31
CA SER A 381 -10.34 -5.78 -5.92
C SER A 381 -11.85 -5.46 -5.93
N LYS A 382 -12.63 -6.26 -6.65
CA LYS A 382 -14.10 -6.15 -6.68
C LYS A 382 -14.74 -6.37 -5.30
N VAL A 383 -14.11 -7.17 -4.44
CA VAL A 383 -14.59 -7.46 -3.07
C VAL A 383 -14.70 -6.18 -2.25
N VAL A 384 -13.77 -5.24 -2.45
CA VAL A 384 -13.76 -3.95 -1.77
C VAL A 384 -14.98 -3.11 -2.13
N THR A 385 -15.29 -3.02 -3.42
CA THR A 385 -16.48 -2.33 -3.89
C THR A 385 -17.75 -2.98 -3.32
N ASP A 386 -17.83 -4.32 -3.36
CA ASP A 386 -19.00 -5.07 -2.90
C ASP A 386 -19.35 -4.81 -1.42
N TYR A 387 -18.36 -4.77 -0.51
CA TYR A 387 -18.64 -4.50 0.90
C TYR A 387 -18.88 -3.01 1.20
N LEU A 388 -18.39 -2.08 0.37
CA LEU A 388 -18.67 -0.65 0.52
C LEU A 388 -20.07 -0.27 0.01
N GLU A 389 -20.56 -0.98 -1.03
CA GLU A 389 -21.88 -0.78 -1.61
C GLU A 389 -23.00 -1.50 -0.85
N LYS A 390 -22.68 -2.60 -0.15
CA LYS A 390 -23.66 -3.27 0.71
C LYS A 390 -24.19 -2.30 1.76
N PRO A 391 -25.52 -2.17 1.91
CA PRO A 391 -26.10 -1.36 2.97
C PRO A 391 -25.72 -1.97 4.32
N ASN A 392 -25.02 -1.19 5.14
CA ASN A 392 -24.87 -1.47 6.58
C ASN A 392 -26.21 -1.37 7.28
#